data_AF-A0A395H581-F1
#
_entry.id   AF-A0A395H581-F1
#
_cell.length_a   1.000
_cell.length_b   1.000
_cell.length_c   1.000
_cell.angle_alpha   90.00
_cell.angle_beta   90.00
_cell.angle_gamma   90.00
#
_symmetry.space_group_name_H-M   'P 1'
#
loop_
_entity.id
_entity.type
_entity.pdbx_description
1 polymer ?
#
loop_
_entity_poly.entity_id
_entity_poly.type
_entity_poly.pdbx_seq_one_letter_code
_entity_poly.pdbx_strand_id
1 'polypeptide(L)'
;MAQNDLDERLVYLTCRHIFQGSNSSVRKRKQVMNLIHRNQPGLTDILREYNIDRTCNVVQRLLRDQVFQSSVRAKIRFPELFDVSPAQSADREASEAEAARDEANAVKEISEREIPKDYRPNSQAQLAAEVTKESDGWDCPEAAELTEWVKLLRQHAGEQIKTPNEGFELLCELRHSAVHQLRKTARGVQRLAENAQSFLEALNDTPRSEMVSHIRRELNLVIEELRHNKDLLEGSYLAELQEIQAKCAALEKREQDAKKVMVDSDAQCLNNADQRIERLTGTSDSEEEFLEAIIAVNSSN
;
A
#
# COMPACT_ATOMS: atom_id res chain seq x y z
N MET A 1 4.21 2.16 -36.13
CA MET A 1 2.94 2.50 -35.47
C MET A 1 3.08 2.13 -34.01
N ALA A 2 3.14 3.12 -33.12
CA ALA A 2 3.40 2.90 -31.70
C ALA A 2 2.26 2.04 -31.11
N GLN A 3 2.62 0.88 -30.58
CA GLN A 3 1.72 0.06 -29.81
C GLN A 3 1.37 0.87 -28.56
N ASN A 4 0.14 1.41 -28.47
CA ASN A 4 -0.37 2.02 -27.24
C ASN A 4 -0.27 0.97 -26.15
N ASP A 5 0.80 1.04 -25.37
CA ASP A 5 1.03 0.16 -24.25
C ASP A 5 -0.03 0.51 -23.20
N LEU A 6 -0.77 -0.51 -22.75
CA LEU A 6 -1.84 -0.37 -21.77
C LEU A 6 -1.32 0.40 -20.55
N ASP A 7 -1.97 1.51 -20.18
CA ASP A 7 -1.57 2.27 -19.00
C ASP A 7 -1.73 1.40 -17.73
N GLU A 8 -0.60 0.91 -17.21
CA GLU A 8 -0.56 0.07 -16.03
C GLU A 8 -1.13 0.80 -14.80
N ARG A 9 -1.08 2.14 -14.77
CA ARG A 9 -1.64 2.97 -13.69
C ARG A 9 -3.16 2.86 -13.66
N LEU A 10 -3.80 3.00 -14.82
CA LEU A 10 -5.24 2.88 -14.96
C LEU A 10 -5.71 1.49 -14.52
N VAL A 11 -5.01 0.45 -14.98
CA VAL A 11 -5.28 -0.95 -14.57
C VAL A 11 -5.12 -1.13 -13.06
N TYR A 12 -4.09 -0.54 -12.47
CA TYR A 12 -3.88 -0.61 -11.03
C TYR A 12 -5.04 0.05 -10.29
N LEU A 13 -5.42 1.28 -10.63
CA LEU A 13 -6.51 2.01 -9.97
C LEU A 13 -7.84 1.26 -10.06
N THR A 14 -8.21 0.79 -11.25
CA THR A 14 -9.49 0.09 -11.46
C THR A 14 -9.49 -1.29 -10.83
N CYS A 15 -8.37 -2.01 -10.83
CA CYS A 15 -8.32 -3.39 -10.33
C CYS A 15 -7.94 -3.50 -8.85
N ARG A 16 -7.50 -2.40 -8.20
CA ARG A 16 -6.97 -2.42 -6.82
C ARG A 16 -7.94 -3.03 -5.81
N HIS A 17 -9.21 -2.66 -5.88
CA HIS A 17 -10.24 -3.15 -4.97
C HIS A 17 -10.55 -4.65 -5.16
N ILE A 18 -10.28 -5.19 -6.35
CA ILE A 18 -10.51 -6.60 -6.70
C ILE A 18 -9.34 -7.46 -6.20
N PHE A 19 -8.11 -6.99 -6.40
CA PHE A 19 -6.86 -7.71 -6.11
C PHE A 19 -6.23 -7.30 -4.78
N GLN A 20 -7.05 -6.99 -3.78
CA GLN A 20 -6.61 -6.74 -2.40
C GLN A 20 -6.81 -7.98 -1.51
N GLY A 21 -6.22 -7.96 -0.30
CA GLY A 21 -6.37 -9.04 0.68
C GLY A 21 -5.93 -10.40 0.12
N SER A 22 -6.77 -11.42 0.25
CA SER A 22 -6.48 -12.78 -0.25
C SER A 22 -6.24 -12.84 -1.77
N ASN A 23 -6.92 -11.98 -2.54
CA ASN A 23 -6.83 -11.98 -4.01
C ASN A 23 -5.51 -11.38 -4.53
N SER A 24 -4.81 -10.60 -3.72
CA SER A 24 -3.51 -10.01 -4.07
C SER A 24 -2.41 -11.05 -4.31
N SER A 25 -2.58 -12.25 -3.76
CA SER A 25 -1.65 -13.38 -3.84
C SER A 25 -1.89 -14.31 -5.02
N VAL A 26 -2.93 -14.07 -5.83
CA VAL A 26 -3.26 -14.93 -6.96
C VAL A 26 -2.15 -14.87 -8.02
N ARG A 27 -1.79 -16.03 -8.58
CA ARG A 27 -0.74 -16.15 -9.62
C ARG A 27 -1.22 -16.83 -10.89
N LYS A 28 -2.18 -17.76 -10.78
CA LYS A 28 -2.66 -18.55 -11.93
C LYS A 28 -3.51 -17.67 -12.85
N ARG A 29 -3.17 -17.62 -14.14
CA ARG A 29 -3.87 -16.82 -15.17
C ARG A 29 -5.38 -17.03 -15.15
N LYS A 30 -5.82 -18.30 -15.12
CA LYS A 30 -7.24 -18.67 -15.10
C LYS A 30 -7.99 -18.07 -13.90
N GLN A 31 -7.34 -17.95 -12.75
CA GLN A 31 -7.93 -17.33 -11.56
C GLN A 31 -8.01 -15.81 -11.70
N VAL A 32 -6.95 -15.16 -12.21
CA VAL A 32 -6.94 -13.72 -12.49
C VAL A 32 -8.06 -13.36 -13.49
N MET A 33 -8.18 -14.13 -14.57
CA MET A 33 -9.20 -13.93 -15.60
C MET A 33 -10.62 -14.12 -15.06
N ASN A 34 -10.84 -15.13 -14.21
CA ASN A 34 -12.12 -15.33 -13.52
C ASN A 34 -12.47 -14.16 -12.60
N LEU A 35 -11.50 -13.58 -11.88
CA LEU A 35 -11.73 -12.42 -11.02
C LEU A 35 -12.09 -11.17 -11.83
N ILE A 36 -11.46 -10.97 -13.00
CA ILE A 36 -11.80 -9.89 -13.92
C ILE A 36 -13.21 -10.07 -14.47
N HIS A 37 -13.59 -11.28 -14.92
CA HIS A 37 -14.95 -11.57 -15.42
C HIS A 37 -16.03 -11.36 -14.34
N ARG A 38 -15.77 -11.80 -13.11
CA ARG A 38 -16.73 -11.62 -12.00
C ARG A 38 -16.98 -10.16 -11.66
N ASN A 39 -16.02 -9.28 -11.92
CA ASN A 39 -16.09 -7.85 -11.62
C ASN A 39 -16.18 -7.00 -12.91
N GLN A 40 -16.58 -7.63 -14.03
CA GLN A 40 -16.65 -6.96 -15.32
C GLN A 40 -17.48 -5.65 -15.31
N PRO A 41 -18.62 -5.54 -14.58
CA PRO A 41 -19.40 -4.30 -14.56
C PRO A 41 -18.63 -3.08 -14.01
N GLY A 42 -17.62 -3.29 -13.17
CA GLY A 42 -16.76 -2.21 -12.66
C GLY A 42 -15.53 -1.93 -13.53
N LEU A 43 -15.35 -2.70 -14.61
CA LEU A 43 -14.19 -2.63 -15.52
C LEU A 43 -14.62 -2.33 -16.97
N THR A 44 -15.88 -1.93 -17.19
CA THR A 44 -16.43 -1.77 -18.55
C THR A 44 -15.62 -0.80 -19.41
N ASP A 45 -15.16 0.33 -18.84
CA ASP A 45 -14.42 1.35 -19.58
C ASP A 45 -13.05 0.83 -20.01
N ILE A 46 -12.29 0.23 -19.08
CA ILE A 46 -10.96 -0.31 -19.38
C ILE A 46 -11.04 -1.55 -20.26
N LEU A 47 -12.10 -2.35 -20.16
CA LEU A 47 -12.31 -3.54 -21.00
C LEU A 47 -12.80 -3.23 -22.41
N ARG A 48 -13.46 -2.08 -22.57
CA ARG A 48 -13.87 -1.54 -23.87
C ARG A 48 -12.68 -0.97 -24.62
N GLU A 49 -11.79 -0.28 -23.92
CA GLU A 49 -10.57 0.28 -24.50
C GLU A 49 -9.49 -0.79 -24.70
N TYR A 50 -9.42 -1.77 -23.79
CA TYR A 50 -8.43 -2.84 -23.81
C TYR A 50 -9.05 -4.19 -23.49
N ASN A 51 -8.96 -5.13 -24.43
CA ASN A 51 -9.55 -6.46 -24.25
C ASN A 51 -9.08 -7.16 -22.96
N ILE A 52 -9.88 -8.12 -22.51
CA ILE A 52 -9.68 -8.85 -21.26
C ILE A 52 -8.30 -9.51 -21.19
N ASP A 53 -7.78 -10.03 -22.30
CA ASP A 53 -6.47 -10.68 -22.33
C ASP A 53 -5.31 -9.73 -22.04
N ARG A 54 -5.34 -8.50 -22.59
CA ARG A 54 -4.34 -7.46 -22.32
C ARG A 54 -4.41 -6.99 -20.87
N THR A 55 -5.61 -6.74 -20.37
CA THR A 55 -5.84 -6.36 -18.96
C THR A 55 -5.37 -7.47 -18.02
N CYS A 56 -5.66 -8.73 -18.33
CA CYS A 56 -5.19 -9.88 -17.56
C CYS A 56 -3.66 -9.99 -17.57
N ASN A 57 -2.99 -9.70 -18.69
CA ASN A 57 -1.52 -9.71 -18.77
C ASN A 57 -0.88 -8.67 -17.86
N VAL A 58 -1.42 -7.44 -17.85
CA VAL A 58 -0.90 -6.37 -17.00
C VAL A 58 -1.20 -6.65 -15.52
N VAL A 59 -2.42 -7.08 -15.19
CA VAL A 59 -2.75 -7.50 -13.83
C VAL A 59 -1.82 -8.63 -13.35
N GLN A 60 -1.48 -9.61 -14.20
CA GLN A 60 -0.51 -10.66 -13.86
C GLN A 60 0.90 -10.12 -13.60
N ARG A 61 1.35 -9.12 -14.37
CA ARG A 61 2.63 -8.42 -14.10
C ARG A 61 2.58 -7.72 -12.75
N LEU A 62 1.56 -6.91 -12.50
CA LEU A 62 1.39 -6.17 -11.24
C LEU A 62 1.24 -7.09 -10.02
N LEU A 63 0.60 -8.24 -10.16
CA LEU A 63 0.50 -9.27 -9.10
C LEU A 63 1.85 -9.95 -8.84
N ARG A 64 2.63 -10.23 -9.89
CA ARG A 64 4.00 -10.79 -9.77
C ARG A 64 4.92 -9.81 -9.06
N ASP A 65 4.81 -8.54 -9.44
CA ASP A 65 5.55 -7.43 -8.86
C ASP A 65 4.94 -6.96 -7.52
N GLN A 66 3.98 -7.71 -6.97
CA GLN A 66 3.33 -7.49 -5.66
C GLN A 66 2.81 -6.06 -5.45
N VAL A 67 2.49 -5.35 -6.54
CA VAL A 67 2.05 -3.95 -6.52
C VAL A 67 0.70 -3.80 -5.81
N PHE A 68 -0.17 -4.80 -5.91
CA PHE A 68 -1.45 -4.82 -5.18
C PHE A 68 -1.32 -5.22 -3.70
N GLN A 69 -0.20 -5.81 -3.31
CA GLN A 69 0.04 -6.27 -1.93
C GLN A 69 0.66 -5.19 -1.06
N SER A 70 1.47 -4.32 -1.66
CA SER A 70 2.24 -3.30 -0.96
C SER A 70 1.97 -1.94 -1.57
N SER A 71 1.41 -1.03 -0.75
CA SER A 71 1.25 0.37 -1.13
C SER A 71 2.60 1.03 -1.43
N VAL A 72 3.70 0.57 -0.82
CA VAL A 72 5.06 1.03 -1.12
C VAL A 72 5.47 0.61 -2.52
N ARG A 73 5.26 -0.66 -2.89
CA ARG A 73 5.56 -1.13 -4.26
C ARG A 73 4.70 -0.42 -5.31
N ALA A 74 3.48 -0.05 -4.96
CA ALA A 74 2.65 0.81 -5.80
C ALA A 74 3.18 2.24 -5.91
N LYS A 75 3.66 2.84 -4.82
CA LYS A 75 4.35 4.15 -4.82
C LYS A 75 5.61 4.13 -5.68
N ILE A 76 6.38 3.04 -5.63
CA ILE A 76 7.59 2.87 -6.48
C ILE A 76 7.21 2.76 -7.95
N ARG A 77 6.17 1.97 -8.25
CA ARG A 77 5.73 1.71 -9.64
C ARG A 77 5.03 2.92 -10.25
N PHE A 78 4.28 3.67 -9.44
CA PHE A 78 3.41 4.78 -9.84
C PHE A 78 3.54 5.97 -8.86
N PRO A 79 4.70 6.63 -8.77
CA PRO A 79 4.92 7.72 -7.81
C PRO A 79 3.87 8.83 -7.91
N GLU A 80 3.43 9.13 -9.14
CA GLU A 80 2.50 10.21 -9.45
C GLU A 80 1.09 9.97 -8.91
N LEU A 81 0.73 8.72 -8.57
CA LEU A 81 -0.54 8.41 -7.91
C LEU A 81 -0.56 8.78 -6.42
N PHE A 82 0.61 9.07 -5.84
CA PHE A 82 0.77 9.24 -4.39
C PHE A 82 1.46 10.55 -4.01
N ASP A 83 1.82 11.39 -4.99
CA ASP A 83 2.20 12.79 -4.76
C ASP A 83 0.95 13.56 -4.34
N VAL A 84 0.58 13.41 -3.07
CA VAL A 84 -0.50 14.18 -2.45
C VAL A 84 0.03 15.61 -2.27
N SER A 85 -0.71 16.59 -2.77
CA SER A 85 -0.40 18.01 -2.52
C SER A 85 -0.22 18.24 -1.01
N PRO A 86 0.77 19.03 -0.56
CA PRO A 86 1.01 19.30 0.86
C PRO A 86 -0.24 19.71 1.65
N ALA A 87 -1.19 20.39 1.00
CA ALA A 87 -2.47 20.78 1.58
C ALA A 87 -3.33 19.57 1.99
N GLN A 88 -3.42 18.55 1.15
CA GLN A 88 -4.25 17.36 1.39
C GLN A 88 -3.64 16.44 2.45
N SER A 89 -2.31 16.45 2.61
CA SER A 89 -1.64 15.72 3.69
C SER A 89 -1.93 16.36 5.06
N ALA A 90 -1.89 17.70 5.13
CA ALA A 90 -2.15 18.44 6.36
C ALA A 90 -3.61 18.29 6.84
N ASP A 91 -4.58 18.36 5.92
CA ASP A 91 -6.01 18.21 6.26
C ASP A 91 -6.34 16.81 6.79
N ARG A 92 -5.68 15.78 6.25
CA ARG A 92 -5.84 14.39 6.69
C ARG A 92 -5.24 14.16 8.08
N GLU A 93 -4.05 14.71 8.32
CA GLU A 93 -3.38 14.60 9.63
C GLU A 93 -4.17 15.32 10.72
N ALA A 94 -4.75 16.49 10.42
CA ALA A 94 -5.63 17.20 11.34
C ALA A 94 -6.88 16.39 11.68
N SER A 95 -7.52 15.77 10.68
CA SER A 95 -8.73 14.95 10.86
C SER A 95 -8.45 13.67 11.65
N GLU A 96 -7.31 13.01 11.41
CA GLU A 96 -6.91 11.79 12.14
C GLU A 96 -6.53 12.09 13.60
N ALA A 97 -5.90 13.24 13.86
CA ALA A 97 -5.57 13.68 15.23
C ALA A 97 -6.80 14.05 16.07
N GLU A 98 -7.85 14.60 15.44
CA GLU A 98 -9.12 14.90 16.11
C GLU A 98 -9.88 13.62 16.49
N ALA A 99 -10.01 12.69 15.54
CA ALA A 99 -10.65 11.39 15.80
C ALA A 99 -9.95 10.60 16.92
N ALA A 100 -8.60 10.64 16.98
CA ALA A 100 -7.84 9.98 18.05
C ALA A 100 -8.10 10.58 19.44
N ARG A 101 -8.37 11.89 19.53
CA ARG A 101 -8.71 12.54 20.80
C ARG A 101 -10.13 12.20 21.25
N ASP A 102 -11.07 12.15 20.31
CA ASP A 102 -12.46 11.81 20.62
C ASP A 102 -12.60 10.35 21.06
N GLU A 103 -11.87 9.42 20.44
CA GLU A 103 -11.78 8.03 20.90
C GLU A 103 -11.19 7.92 22.32
N ALA A 104 -10.12 8.67 22.62
CA ALA A 104 -9.49 8.64 23.95
C ALA A 104 -10.42 9.21 25.05
N ASN A 105 -11.19 10.24 24.73
CA ASN A 105 -12.16 10.81 25.65
C ASN A 105 -13.34 9.86 25.92
N ALA A 106 -13.84 9.17 24.89
CA ALA A 106 -14.91 8.17 25.04
C ALA A 106 -14.50 7.00 25.93
N VAL A 107 -13.26 6.51 25.82
CA VAL A 107 -12.73 5.42 26.67
C VAL A 107 -12.61 5.87 28.13
N LYS A 108 -12.23 7.12 28.38
CA LYS A 108 -12.10 7.66 29.73
C LYS A 108 -13.45 7.82 30.43
N GLU A 109 -14.48 8.28 29.71
CA GLU A 109 -15.85 8.42 30.24
C GLU A 109 -16.47 7.07 30.65
N ILE A 110 -16.12 5.98 29.96
CA ILE A 110 -16.57 4.63 30.30
C ILE A 110 -15.89 4.12 31.58
N SER A 111 -14.66 4.54 31.86
CA SER A 111 -13.88 4.13 33.03
C SER A 111 -14.30 4.80 34.35
N GLU A 112 -14.95 5.96 34.27
CA GLU A 112 -15.32 6.78 35.44
C GLU A 112 -16.75 6.48 35.96
N ARG A 113 -17.50 5.58 35.32
CA ARG A 113 -18.82 5.14 35.83
C ARG A 113 -18.62 4.15 36.99
N GLU A 114 -18.83 4.63 38.23
CA GLU A 114 -18.70 3.85 39.47
C GLU A 114 -19.65 2.64 39.52
N ILE A 115 -19.12 1.50 39.97
CA ILE A 115 -19.85 0.25 40.22
C ILE A 115 -20.37 0.25 41.67
N PRO A 116 -21.67 -0.01 41.94
CA PRO A 116 -22.18 -0.14 43.31
C PRO A 116 -21.50 -1.27 44.10
N LYS A 117 -21.14 -0.97 45.36
CA LYS A 117 -20.30 -1.78 46.26
C LYS A 117 -21.00 -2.93 46.99
N ASP A 118 -21.87 -3.70 46.34
CA ASP A 118 -22.46 -4.89 46.96
C ASP A 118 -22.55 -6.05 45.97
N TYR A 119 -21.48 -6.84 45.83
CA TYR A 119 -21.59 -8.18 45.25
C TYR A 119 -20.60 -9.14 45.94
N ARG A 120 -21.17 -10.15 46.60
CA ARG A 120 -20.44 -11.19 47.34
C ARG A 120 -20.28 -12.43 46.43
N PRO A 121 -19.09 -13.02 46.27
CA PRO A 121 -18.90 -14.20 45.43
C PRO A 121 -19.08 -15.49 46.25
N ASN A 122 -20.02 -16.33 45.85
CA ASN A 122 -19.93 -17.80 46.04
C ASN A 122 -21.09 -18.48 45.29
N SER A 123 -20.78 -19.22 44.22
CA SER A 123 -21.59 -20.34 43.64
C SER A 123 -21.24 -20.71 42.19
N GLN A 124 -20.18 -20.16 41.57
CA GLN A 124 -19.84 -20.50 40.16
C GLN A 124 -19.46 -21.97 39.95
N ALA A 125 -18.98 -22.68 40.97
CA ALA A 125 -18.69 -24.11 40.88
C ALA A 125 -19.95 -25.01 40.94
N GLN A 126 -21.10 -24.50 41.41
CA GLN A 126 -22.36 -25.26 41.49
C GLN A 126 -23.19 -25.13 40.19
N LEU A 127 -23.20 -23.95 39.57
CA LEU A 127 -23.92 -23.72 38.32
C LEU A 127 -23.34 -24.49 37.12
N ALA A 128 -22.01 -24.63 37.03
CA ALA A 128 -21.38 -25.40 35.95
C ALA A 128 -21.69 -26.91 36.00
N ALA A 129 -21.90 -27.46 37.20
CA ALA A 129 -22.23 -28.87 37.40
C ALA A 129 -23.72 -29.18 37.11
N GLU A 130 -24.59 -28.18 37.14
CA GLU A 130 -26.03 -28.33 36.92
C GLU A 130 -26.38 -28.17 35.43
N VAL A 131 -25.71 -27.25 34.72
CA VAL A 131 -25.88 -27.03 33.26
C VAL A 131 -25.35 -28.21 32.43
N THR A 132 -24.34 -28.94 32.92
CA THR A 132 -23.73 -30.09 32.21
C THR A 132 -24.60 -31.36 32.25
N LYS A 133 -25.63 -31.44 33.09
CA LYS A 133 -26.44 -32.65 33.25
C LYS A 133 -27.71 -32.69 32.39
N GLU A 134 -28.20 -31.55 31.91
CA GLU A 134 -29.52 -31.46 31.25
C GLU A 134 -29.49 -31.15 29.74
N SER A 135 -28.31 -30.90 29.14
CA SER A 135 -28.21 -30.67 27.69
C SER A 135 -27.19 -31.60 27.02
N ASP A 136 -27.68 -32.44 26.10
CA ASP A 136 -26.94 -33.12 25.01
C ASP A 136 -25.73 -34.02 25.33
N GLY A 137 -25.64 -34.64 26.51
CA GLY A 137 -24.72 -35.77 26.75
C GLY A 137 -23.23 -35.42 26.75
N TRP A 138 -22.88 -34.21 27.19
CA TRP A 138 -21.49 -33.78 27.34
C TRP A 138 -20.99 -34.15 28.73
N ASP A 139 -20.17 -35.19 28.81
CA ASP A 139 -19.62 -35.68 30.08
C ASP A 139 -18.55 -34.76 30.69
N CYS A 140 -18.06 -33.77 29.94
CA CYS A 140 -17.13 -32.76 30.42
C CYS A 140 -17.29 -31.40 29.71
N PRO A 141 -16.94 -30.28 30.37
CA PRO A 141 -17.12 -28.95 29.78
C PRO A 141 -16.17 -28.69 28.59
N GLU A 142 -15.03 -29.36 28.53
CA GLU A 142 -14.05 -29.22 27.46
C GLU A 142 -14.48 -29.91 26.16
N ALA A 143 -15.38 -30.89 26.23
CA ALA A 143 -15.93 -31.55 25.05
C ALA A 143 -16.76 -30.56 24.22
N ALA A 144 -17.51 -29.71 24.94
CA ALA A 144 -18.07 -28.41 24.55
C ALA A 144 -17.63 -27.75 23.24
N GLU A 145 -18.39 -27.81 22.14
CA GLU A 145 -18.14 -26.86 21.05
C GLU A 145 -18.33 -25.44 21.57
N LEU A 146 -17.31 -24.58 21.41
CA LEU A 146 -17.34 -23.21 21.91
C LEU A 146 -18.58 -22.42 21.44
N THR A 147 -19.07 -22.70 20.23
CA THR A 147 -20.29 -22.10 19.66
C THR A 147 -21.57 -22.54 20.38
N GLU A 148 -21.61 -23.75 20.93
CA GLU A 148 -22.71 -24.24 21.76
C GLU A 148 -22.58 -23.69 23.19
N TRP A 149 -21.36 -23.56 23.73
CA TRP A 149 -21.12 -22.83 24.99
C TRP A 149 -21.66 -21.40 24.94
N VAL A 150 -21.45 -20.69 23.84
CA VAL A 150 -21.96 -19.33 23.66
C VAL A 150 -23.49 -19.27 23.77
N LYS A 151 -24.21 -20.26 23.24
CA LYS A 151 -25.68 -20.33 23.32
C LYS A 151 -26.16 -20.68 24.73
N LEU A 152 -25.52 -21.67 25.36
CA LEU A 152 -25.87 -22.11 26.71
C LEU A 152 -25.56 -21.04 27.76
N LEU A 153 -24.39 -20.41 27.67
CA LEU A 153 -24.02 -19.31 28.54
C LEU A 153 -24.89 -18.08 28.30
N ARG A 154 -25.36 -17.81 27.07
CA ARG A 154 -26.36 -16.75 26.84
C ARG A 154 -27.68 -17.02 27.55
N GLN A 155 -28.07 -18.28 27.71
CA GLN A 155 -29.30 -18.68 28.39
C GLN A 155 -29.16 -18.68 29.92
N HIS A 156 -27.97 -18.95 30.44
CA HIS A 156 -27.73 -19.18 31.89
C HIS A 156 -26.89 -18.09 32.56
N ALA A 157 -26.22 -17.21 31.80
CA ALA A 157 -25.58 -16.02 32.32
C ALA A 157 -26.67 -14.98 32.62
N GLY A 158 -27.26 -15.08 33.81
CA GLY A 158 -27.91 -13.92 34.43
C GLY A 158 -26.92 -12.77 34.65
N GLU A 159 -27.33 -11.74 35.39
CA GLU A 159 -26.62 -10.46 35.68
C GLU A 159 -25.14 -10.54 36.15
N GLN A 160 -24.57 -11.74 36.26
CA GLN A 160 -23.20 -12.05 36.69
C GLN A 160 -22.11 -11.71 35.66
N ILE A 161 -22.44 -11.64 34.36
CA ILE A 161 -21.50 -11.22 33.30
C ILE A 161 -21.96 -9.86 32.79
N LYS A 162 -21.14 -8.81 32.99
CA LYS A 162 -21.53 -7.42 32.67
C LYS A 162 -21.79 -7.16 31.18
N THR A 163 -21.13 -7.90 30.29
CA THR A 163 -21.27 -7.79 28.82
C THR A 163 -21.15 -9.17 28.14
N PRO A 164 -22.11 -10.10 28.35
CA PRO A 164 -21.99 -11.48 27.87
C PRO A 164 -21.91 -11.55 26.35
N ASN A 165 -22.73 -10.77 25.64
CA ASN A 165 -22.82 -10.84 24.17
C ASN A 165 -21.51 -10.43 23.48
N GLU A 166 -20.79 -9.44 24.01
CA GLU A 166 -19.57 -8.92 23.39
C GLU A 166 -18.40 -9.90 23.56
N GLY A 167 -18.19 -10.46 24.76
CA GLY A 167 -17.10 -11.42 25.01
C GLY A 167 -17.21 -12.71 24.18
N PHE A 168 -18.43 -13.19 23.94
CA PHE A 168 -18.66 -14.43 23.19
C PHE A 168 -18.48 -14.28 21.67
N GLU A 169 -18.78 -13.11 21.11
CA GLU A 169 -18.51 -12.82 19.69
C GLU A 169 -17.00 -12.76 19.41
N LEU A 170 -16.23 -12.19 20.34
CA LEU A 170 -14.78 -12.09 20.24
C LEU A 170 -14.10 -13.48 20.30
N LEU A 171 -14.65 -14.41 21.08
CA LEU A 171 -14.20 -15.81 21.12
C LEU A 171 -14.50 -16.57 19.83
N CYS A 172 -15.67 -16.33 19.23
CA CYS A 172 -16.01 -16.90 17.93
C CYS A 172 -15.01 -16.46 16.87
N GLU A 173 -14.61 -15.18 16.88
CA GLU A 173 -13.58 -14.65 15.98
C GLU A 173 -12.22 -15.30 16.24
N LEU A 174 -11.79 -15.39 17.50
CA LEU A 174 -10.50 -16.00 17.88
C LEU A 174 -10.42 -17.45 17.42
N ARG A 175 -11.45 -18.25 17.71
CA ARG A 175 -11.53 -19.66 17.31
C ARG A 175 -11.55 -19.81 15.79
N HIS A 176 -12.46 -19.10 15.11
CA HIS A 176 -12.58 -19.18 13.65
C HIS A 176 -11.25 -18.81 12.97
N SER A 177 -10.58 -17.78 13.47
CA SER A 177 -9.28 -17.34 12.96
C SER A 177 -8.17 -18.37 13.20
N ALA A 178 -8.09 -18.94 14.40
CA ALA A 178 -7.08 -19.93 14.76
C ALA A 178 -7.28 -21.27 14.02
N VAL A 179 -8.52 -21.79 14.03
CA VAL A 179 -8.87 -23.09 13.41
C VAL A 179 -8.65 -23.06 11.90
N HIS A 180 -9.04 -21.98 11.23
CA HIS A 180 -8.85 -21.85 9.78
C HIS A 180 -7.52 -21.19 9.40
N GLN A 181 -6.65 -20.91 10.39
CA GLN A 181 -5.34 -20.25 10.19
C GLN A 181 -5.45 -19.01 9.29
N LEU A 182 -6.45 -18.17 9.55
CA LEU A 182 -6.69 -16.98 8.75
C LEU A 182 -5.53 -16.01 8.94
N ARG A 183 -5.02 -15.46 7.83
CA ARG A 183 -4.03 -14.39 7.90
C ARG A 183 -4.64 -13.17 8.58
N LYS A 184 -3.96 -12.65 9.59
CA LYS A 184 -4.35 -11.44 10.33
C LYS A 184 -3.28 -10.35 10.16
N THR A 185 -3.72 -9.10 10.26
CA THR A 185 -2.81 -7.94 10.34
C THR A 185 -2.19 -7.87 11.74
N ALA A 186 -1.09 -7.13 11.92
CA ALA A 186 -0.49 -6.90 13.24
C ALA A 186 -1.52 -6.40 14.27
N ARG A 187 -2.31 -5.38 13.89
CA ARG A 187 -3.44 -4.87 14.69
C ARG A 187 -4.50 -5.93 14.96
N GLY A 188 -4.77 -6.80 13.98
CA GLY A 188 -5.69 -7.93 14.15
C GLY A 188 -5.19 -8.93 15.19
N VAL A 189 -3.90 -9.25 15.19
CA VAL A 189 -3.31 -10.15 16.19
C VAL A 189 -3.29 -9.52 17.58
N GLN A 190 -3.01 -8.22 17.69
CA GLN A 190 -3.13 -7.47 18.96
C GLN A 190 -4.55 -7.57 19.54
N ARG A 191 -5.56 -7.28 18.71
CA ARG A 191 -6.97 -7.37 19.12
C ARG A 191 -7.35 -8.79 19.58
N LEU A 192 -6.88 -9.82 18.89
CA LEU A 192 -7.11 -11.20 19.31
C LEU A 192 -6.50 -11.51 20.69
N ALA A 193 -5.31 -10.99 20.98
CA ALA A 193 -4.68 -11.13 22.30
C ALA A 193 -5.38 -10.32 23.39
N GLU A 194 -5.86 -9.12 23.09
CA GLU A 194 -6.69 -8.29 23.98
C GLU A 194 -8.00 -9.00 24.34
N ASN A 195 -8.70 -9.49 23.32
CA ASN A 195 -9.94 -10.25 23.48
C ASN A 195 -9.74 -11.49 24.36
N ALA A 196 -8.65 -12.24 24.13
CA ALA A 196 -8.33 -13.41 24.94
C ALA A 196 -8.07 -13.04 26.41
N GLN A 197 -7.37 -11.92 26.66
CA GLN A 197 -7.12 -11.44 28.01
C GLN A 197 -8.44 -11.02 28.69
N SER A 198 -9.26 -10.19 28.04
CA SER A 198 -10.55 -9.73 28.57
C SER A 198 -11.52 -10.89 28.85
N PHE A 199 -11.50 -11.93 28.01
CA PHE A 199 -12.31 -13.12 28.27
C PHE A 199 -11.85 -13.87 29.53
N LEU A 200 -10.55 -14.05 29.72
CA LEU A 200 -10.00 -14.71 30.91
C LEU A 200 -10.26 -13.91 32.19
N GLU A 201 -10.20 -12.57 32.10
CA GLU A 201 -10.60 -11.67 33.19
C GLU A 201 -12.09 -11.82 33.53
N ALA A 202 -12.97 -11.91 32.52
CA ALA A 202 -14.40 -12.13 32.73
C ALA A 202 -14.71 -13.49 33.37
N LEU A 203 -13.88 -14.51 33.12
CA LEU A 203 -13.96 -15.82 33.77
C LEU A 203 -13.32 -15.85 35.17
N ASN A 204 -12.69 -14.75 35.62
CA ASN A 204 -11.85 -14.71 36.82
C ASN A 204 -10.69 -15.74 36.79
N ASP A 205 -10.20 -16.12 35.60
CA ASP A 205 -9.03 -17.00 35.43
C ASP A 205 -7.73 -16.17 35.44
N THR A 206 -7.32 -15.76 36.64
CA THR A 206 -6.17 -14.86 36.84
C THR A 206 -4.84 -15.44 36.34
N PRO A 207 -4.48 -16.72 36.58
CA PRO A 207 -3.17 -17.24 36.15
C PRO A 207 -3.03 -17.26 34.62
N ARG A 208 -4.09 -17.65 33.90
CA ARG A 208 -4.06 -17.65 32.43
C ARG A 208 -4.15 -16.24 31.87
N SER A 209 -4.90 -15.34 32.50
CA SER A 209 -4.96 -13.93 32.11
C SER A 209 -3.58 -13.27 32.17
N GLU A 210 -2.81 -13.50 33.26
CA GLU A 210 -1.45 -12.99 33.39
C GLU A 210 -0.51 -13.52 32.31
N MET A 211 -0.62 -14.80 31.97
CA MET A 211 0.16 -15.42 30.89
C MET A 211 -0.16 -14.78 29.52
N VAL A 212 -1.44 -14.59 29.21
CA VAL A 212 -1.87 -13.90 27.98
C VAL A 212 -1.43 -12.43 27.98
N SER A 213 -1.46 -11.77 29.13
CA SER A 213 -0.96 -10.39 29.26
C SER A 213 0.53 -10.30 28.94
N HIS A 214 1.35 -11.27 29.40
CA HIS A 214 2.75 -11.33 29.04
C HIS A 214 2.95 -11.53 27.53
N ILE A 215 2.25 -12.50 26.92
CA ILE A 215 2.29 -12.73 25.46
C ILE A 215 1.91 -11.47 24.70
N ARG A 216 0.87 -10.75 25.14
CA ARG A 216 0.42 -9.50 24.51
C ARG A 216 1.49 -8.41 24.55
N ARG A 217 2.22 -8.28 25.67
CA ARG A 217 3.33 -7.32 25.79
C ARG A 217 4.48 -7.66 24.83
N GLU A 218 4.90 -8.92 24.79
CA GLU A 218 5.93 -9.39 23.86
C GLU A 218 5.52 -9.18 22.40
N LEU A 219 4.26 -9.51 22.07
CA LEU A 219 3.69 -9.29 20.74
C LEU A 219 3.73 -7.80 20.35
N ASN A 220 3.38 -6.90 21.27
CA ASN A 220 3.44 -5.47 21.02
C ASN A 220 4.87 -4.98 20.76
N LEU A 221 5.86 -5.49 21.52
CA LEU A 221 7.27 -5.16 21.28
C LEU A 221 7.70 -5.57 19.87
N VAL A 222 7.41 -6.80 19.46
CA VAL A 222 7.75 -7.29 18.11
C VAL A 222 7.05 -6.49 17.01
N ILE A 223 5.78 -6.12 17.22
CA ILE A 223 5.04 -5.30 16.26
C ILE A 223 5.65 -3.92 16.12
N GLU A 224 6.01 -3.26 17.21
CA GLU A 224 6.64 -1.94 17.17
C GLU A 224 8.05 -2.00 16.57
N GLU A 225 8.83 -3.05 16.83
CA GLU A 225 10.12 -3.28 16.18
C GLU A 225 9.96 -3.42 14.65
N LEU A 226 8.99 -4.22 14.19
CA LEU A 226 8.70 -4.38 12.77
C LEU A 226 8.25 -3.07 12.11
N ARG A 227 7.46 -2.25 12.82
CA ARG A 227 7.06 -0.92 12.34
C ARG A 227 8.27 -0.01 12.18
N HIS A 228 9.11 0.09 13.22
CA HIS A 228 10.31 0.91 13.16
C HIS A 228 11.25 0.47 12.03
N ASN A 229 11.47 -0.83 11.86
CA ASN A 229 12.30 -1.38 10.79
C ASN A 229 11.75 -1.03 9.40
N LYS A 230 10.42 -1.07 9.23
CA LYS A 230 9.77 -0.65 8.00
C LYS A 230 10.00 0.84 7.72
N ASP A 231 9.82 1.69 8.72
CA ASP A 231 9.98 3.15 8.57
C ASP A 231 11.44 3.51 8.25
N LEU A 232 12.42 2.83 8.87
CA LEU A 232 13.84 2.99 8.55
C LEU A 232 14.16 2.59 7.10
N LEU A 233 13.64 1.44 6.64
CA LEU A 233 13.84 0.97 5.27
C LEU A 233 13.19 1.93 4.27
N GLU A 234 11.99 2.44 4.57
CA GLU A 234 11.33 3.43 3.74
C GLU A 234 12.10 4.76 3.68
N GLY A 235 12.60 5.25 4.82
CA GLY A 235 13.42 6.46 4.89
C GLY A 235 14.72 6.33 4.09
N SER A 236 15.44 5.23 4.27
CA SER A 236 16.67 4.95 3.51
C SER A 236 16.41 4.88 2.00
N TYR A 237 15.31 4.24 1.60
CA TYR A 237 14.94 4.14 0.19
C TYR A 237 14.58 5.51 -0.42
N LEU A 238 13.83 6.35 0.31
CA LEU A 238 13.48 7.69 -0.17
C LEU A 238 14.71 8.58 -0.34
N ALA A 239 15.68 8.49 0.58
CA ALA A 239 16.93 9.23 0.46
C ALA A 239 17.73 8.83 -0.78
N GLU A 240 17.87 7.53 -1.04
CA GLU A 240 18.51 7.01 -2.26
C GLU A 240 17.79 7.48 -3.53
N LEU A 241 16.46 7.48 -3.53
CA LEU A 241 15.67 7.94 -4.66
C LEU A 241 15.88 9.43 -4.95
N GLN A 242 15.98 10.26 -3.93
CA GLN A 242 16.30 11.68 -4.06
C GLN A 242 17.71 11.89 -4.62
N GLU A 243 18.69 11.09 -4.18
CA GLU A 243 20.05 11.16 -4.70
C GLU A 243 20.11 10.79 -6.19
N ILE A 244 19.40 9.74 -6.59
CA ILE A 244 19.29 9.34 -8.00
C ILE A 244 18.65 10.46 -8.82
N GLN A 245 17.56 11.06 -8.35
CA GLN A 245 16.89 12.16 -9.04
C GLN A 245 17.81 13.37 -9.22
N ALA A 246 18.58 13.73 -8.18
CA ALA A 246 19.56 14.81 -8.26
C ALA A 246 20.65 14.51 -9.30
N LYS A 247 21.15 13.26 -9.34
CA LYS A 247 22.13 12.81 -10.34
C LYS A 247 21.57 12.85 -11.76
N CYS A 248 20.33 12.41 -11.96
CA CYS A 248 19.65 12.49 -13.26
C CYS A 248 19.51 13.93 -13.74
N ALA A 249 19.06 14.85 -12.88
CA ALA A 249 18.94 16.27 -13.24
C ALA A 249 20.30 16.90 -13.59
N ALA A 250 21.36 16.55 -12.86
CA ALA A 250 22.71 17.01 -13.15
C ALA A 250 23.22 16.48 -14.50
N LEU A 251 22.95 15.22 -14.82
CA LEU A 251 23.31 14.60 -16.09
C LEU A 251 22.53 15.22 -17.26
N GLU A 252 21.24 15.48 -17.10
CA GLU A 252 20.41 16.12 -18.12
C GLU A 252 20.91 17.53 -18.44
N LYS A 253 21.27 18.31 -17.42
CA LYS A 253 21.89 19.62 -17.61
C LYS A 253 23.20 19.51 -18.40
N ARG A 254 24.07 18.55 -18.03
CA ARG A 254 25.34 18.32 -18.71
C ARG A 254 25.14 17.92 -20.17
N GLU A 255 24.12 17.12 -20.47
CA GLU A 255 23.75 16.73 -21.83
C GLU A 255 23.33 17.96 -22.66
N GLN A 256 22.48 18.82 -22.10
CA GLN A 256 22.05 20.06 -22.75
C GLN A 256 23.22 21.01 -23.02
N ASP A 257 24.11 21.19 -22.04
CA ASP A 257 25.31 22.03 -22.19
C ASP A 257 26.23 21.48 -23.29
N ALA A 258 26.46 20.16 -23.32
CA ALA A 258 27.29 19.53 -24.36
C ALA A 258 26.67 19.67 -25.76
N LYS A 259 25.35 19.50 -25.89
CA LYS A 259 24.62 19.74 -27.15
C LYS A 259 24.77 21.18 -27.61
N LYS A 260 24.63 22.14 -26.70
CA LYS A 260 24.81 23.56 -27.02
C LYS A 260 26.22 23.87 -27.53
N VAL A 261 27.25 23.39 -26.82
CA VAL A 261 28.65 23.57 -27.24
C VAL A 261 28.90 23.00 -28.63
N MET A 262 28.36 21.81 -28.93
CA MET A 262 28.48 21.20 -30.26
C MET A 262 27.82 22.06 -31.34
N VAL A 263 26.58 22.51 -31.12
CA VAL A 263 25.83 23.35 -32.07
C VAL A 263 26.54 24.68 -32.31
N ASP A 264 26.99 25.34 -31.25
CA ASP A 264 27.71 26.62 -31.35
C ASP A 264 29.03 26.46 -32.10
N SER A 265 29.76 25.36 -31.88
CA SER A 265 31.01 25.06 -32.57
C SER A 265 30.79 24.75 -34.06
N ASP A 266 29.74 24.00 -34.39
CA ASP A 266 29.37 23.69 -35.77
C ASP A 266 28.98 24.97 -36.54
N ALA A 267 28.16 25.83 -35.93
CA ALA A 267 27.79 27.12 -36.50
C ALA A 267 29.01 28.03 -36.77
N GLN A 268 29.99 28.04 -35.88
CA GLN A 268 31.26 28.75 -36.10
C GLN A 268 32.06 28.15 -37.25
N CYS A 269 32.11 26.82 -37.37
CA CYS A 269 32.79 26.14 -38.47
C CYS A 269 32.17 26.51 -39.83
N LEU A 270 30.85 26.50 -39.91
CA LEU A 270 30.09 26.87 -41.11
C LEU A 270 30.35 28.34 -41.48
N ASN A 271 30.22 29.28 -40.54
CA ASN A 271 30.51 30.70 -40.79
C ASN A 271 31.95 30.93 -41.30
N ASN A 272 32.93 30.22 -40.71
CA ASN A 272 34.32 30.30 -41.15
C ASN A 272 34.51 29.73 -42.56
N ALA A 273 33.77 28.67 -42.93
CA ALA A 273 33.79 28.11 -44.27
C ALA A 273 33.17 29.07 -45.29
N ASP A 274 32.01 29.65 -44.98
CA ASP A 274 31.33 30.64 -45.83
C ASP A 274 32.23 31.85 -46.12
N GLN A 275 32.84 32.43 -45.07
CA GLN A 275 33.78 33.55 -45.24
C GLN A 275 35.02 33.20 -46.08
N ARG A 276 35.43 31.91 -46.12
CA ARG A 276 36.53 31.46 -46.98
C ARG A 276 36.07 31.32 -48.41
N ILE A 277 34.87 30.81 -48.64
CA ILE A 277 34.27 30.71 -49.97
C ILE A 277 34.07 32.10 -50.56
N GLU A 278 33.48 33.04 -49.81
CA GLU A 278 33.27 34.42 -50.26
C GLU A 278 34.58 35.11 -50.68
N ARG A 279 35.68 34.88 -49.93
CA ARG A 279 37.01 35.40 -50.29
C ARG A 279 37.55 34.81 -51.60
N LEU A 280 37.24 33.54 -51.89
CA LEU A 280 37.66 32.89 -53.14
C LEU A 280 36.79 33.31 -54.33
N THR A 281 35.51 33.60 -54.11
CA THR A 281 34.60 34.03 -55.17
C THR A 281 34.68 35.53 -55.45
N GLY A 282 34.93 36.36 -54.44
CA GLY A 282 35.08 37.82 -54.54
C GLY A 282 36.37 38.29 -55.21
N THR A 283 37.30 37.38 -55.53
CA THR A 283 38.46 37.67 -56.37
C THR A 283 38.18 37.51 -57.88
N SER A 284 36.96 37.13 -58.27
CA SER A 284 36.59 36.96 -59.69
C SER A 284 36.25 38.27 -60.41
N ASP A 285 36.22 39.41 -59.72
CA ASP A 285 36.20 40.74 -60.40
C ASP A 285 37.52 41.02 -61.15
N SER A 286 38.56 40.19 -60.94
CA SER A 286 39.79 40.23 -61.73
C SER A 286 39.67 39.55 -63.09
N GLU A 287 38.59 38.82 -63.40
CA GLU A 287 38.37 38.31 -64.76
C GLU A 287 38.01 39.44 -65.74
N GLU A 288 37.37 40.52 -65.27
CA GLU A 288 37.10 41.72 -66.08
C GLU A 288 38.40 42.50 -66.37
N GLU A 289 39.27 42.66 -65.37
CA GLU A 289 40.62 43.25 -65.57
C GLU A 289 41.51 42.37 -66.46
N PHE A 290 41.41 41.05 -66.36
CA PHE A 290 42.19 40.12 -67.18
C PHE A 290 41.70 40.11 -68.64
N LEU A 291 40.39 40.20 -68.87
CA LEU A 291 39.80 40.34 -70.20
C LEU A 291 40.11 41.71 -70.82
N GLU A 292 40.07 42.81 -70.05
CA GLU A 292 40.50 44.13 -70.52
C GLU A 292 42.00 44.16 -70.87
N ALA A 293 42.85 43.51 -70.06
CA ALA A 293 44.28 43.39 -70.34
C ALA A 293 44.57 42.58 -71.62
N ILE A 294 43.82 41.51 -71.87
CA ILE A 294 43.94 40.72 -73.11
C ILE A 294 43.46 41.52 -74.34
N ILE A 295 42.40 42.31 -74.21
CA ILE A 295 41.90 43.17 -75.30
C ILE A 295 42.90 44.30 -75.61
N ALA A 296 43.54 44.89 -74.59
CA ALA A 296 44.55 45.93 -74.75
C ALA A 296 45.82 45.43 -75.46
N VAL A 297 46.27 44.20 -75.15
CA VAL A 297 47.46 43.59 -75.80
C VAL A 297 47.21 43.25 -77.27
N ASN A 298 45.99 42.82 -77.63
CA ASN A 298 45.66 42.48 -79.01
C ASN A 298 45.33 43.70 -79.89
N SER A 299 45.11 44.88 -79.31
CA SER A 299 44.83 46.13 -80.04
C SER A 299 46.09 46.95 -80.36
N SER A 300 47.27 46.47 -79.97
CA SER A 300 48.57 47.15 -80.18
C SER A 300 49.50 46.46 -81.20
N ASN A 301 48.97 45.52 -82.01
CA ASN A 301 49.69 44.87 -83.12
C ASN A 301 49.08 45.23 -84.47
#